data_AF-A0A010R5N5-F1
#
_entry.id   AF-A0A010R5N5-F1
#
_cell.length_a   1.000
_cell.length_b   1.000
_cell.length_c   1.000
_cell.angle_alpha   90.00
_cell.angle_beta   90.00
_cell.angle_gamma   90.00
#
_symmetry.space_group_name_H-M   'P 1'
#
loop_
_entity.id
_entity.type
_entity.pdbx_description
1 polymer ?
#
loop_
_entity_poly.entity_id
_entity_poly.type
_entity_poly.pdbx_seq_one_letter_code
_entity_poly.pdbx_strand_id
1 'polypeptide(L)'
;MSRLFTTLVLAGLGANIAVGMPFDQEEQNRNAECDNGCFFGSFPGGSCTNDAACMCTQQKYRERYFCCMAQKCAASVLPDSIQRQTLECEARNMPFTFDTEAVCGIKLTTSMSAAPTVTVTVTGGTGTQSPISSASGSSSVLLATTKASTPVIAPTLSASVNTPTATPSSGSPERLMLRGSTVLVAAAGWMFWVYLLGWAAAFAVASQIAVETPFSWKNTEYVEALRLTFGDSYTFVQGTEGRWAYSFIGSQLNISFTPEQLLGDCIVPGQNTSSAGGPNWVQELTGCKEGHPRDCEKQLWGFAYAGADISTTFVPLHWNHTISYEKQIKQWDTYGKSVINADPAKSLVASYIGINDINDMATFQLPVNGLNSWEELYTAVVAEQFAALETVYKAGHRNFLFLNLPPLDKNPASQLNPARLPSTDMIKTFNSVVNQTVKVFSEKHPDSTALVFDTYSWLTQVFDNAASYGFTNTSYFCPSYKAWDIDTNYAAYGCQPIYEYFWYNSGHITYHVHEILAQKVKEFLVQKSASGCGGKNQTLSAWGTRWIGGKST
;
A
#
# COMPACT_ATOMS: atom_id res chain seq x y z
N MET A 1 23.35 2.21 69.18
CA MET A 1 24.81 2.31 68.95
C MET A 1 25.17 1.47 67.72
N SER A 2 26.26 1.83 67.04
CA SER A 2 26.90 1.24 65.84
C SER A 2 26.56 -0.18 65.32
N ARG A 3 26.39 -0.25 63.99
CA ARG A 3 27.02 -1.19 63.01
C ARG A 3 26.67 -2.70 63.14
N LEU A 4 26.75 -3.57 62.12
CA LEU A 4 27.43 -3.54 60.81
C LEU A 4 26.49 -3.97 59.65
N PHE A 5 26.87 -3.60 58.41
CA PHE A 5 26.45 -4.27 57.18
C PHE A 5 27.26 -5.54 56.93
N THR A 6 26.63 -6.58 56.40
CA THR A 6 27.33 -7.67 55.68
C THR A 6 26.53 -8.05 54.45
N THR A 7 27.07 -7.76 53.26
CA THR A 7 26.45 -8.08 51.97
C THR A 7 26.78 -9.51 51.58
N LEU A 8 25.76 -10.35 51.33
CA LEU A 8 25.96 -11.69 50.78
C LEU A 8 25.67 -11.68 49.28
N VAL A 9 26.70 -11.95 48.47
CA VAL A 9 26.55 -12.09 47.00
C VAL A 9 26.14 -13.51 46.68
N LEU A 10 24.94 -13.71 46.12
CA LEU A 10 24.59 -14.94 45.41
C LEU A 10 24.86 -14.75 43.92
N ALA A 11 25.70 -15.61 43.35
CA ALA A 11 25.94 -15.66 41.92
C ALA A 11 24.75 -16.31 41.21
N GLY A 12 24.01 -15.52 40.41
CA GLY A 12 23.02 -16.05 39.48
C GLY A 12 23.68 -16.53 38.19
N LEU A 13 23.31 -17.73 37.73
CA LEU A 13 23.68 -18.25 36.41
C LEU A 13 23.10 -17.32 35.33
N GLY A 14 23.98 -16.66 34.58
CA GLY A 14 23.58 -15.75 33.51
C GLY A 14 23.00 -16.49 32.31
N ALA A 15 21.68 -16.47 32.16
CA ALA A 15 21.08 -16.59 30.84
C ALA A 15 21.43 -15.31 30.06
N ASN A 16 22.15 -15.45 28.94
CA ASN A 16 22.43 -14.33 28.04
C ASN A 16 21.14 -13.90 27.34
N ILE A 17 20.35 -13.06 28.01
CA ILE A 17 19.33 -12.24 27.35
C ILE A 17 20.10 -11.21 26.54
N ALA A 18 20.28 -11.48 25.25
CA ALA A 18 20.69 -10.46 24.30
C ALA A 18 19.56 -9.42 24.22
N VAL A 19 19.66 -8.38 25.05
CA VAL A 19 18.80 -7.21 24.97
C VAL A 19 19.13 -6.54 23.64
N GLY A 20 18.31 -6.82 22.62
CA GLY A 20 18.42 -6.17 21.33
C GLY A 20 18.36 -4.66 21.54
N MET A 21 19.37 -3.95 21.06
CA MET A 21 19.32 -2.48 21.06
C MET A 21 18.11 -2.05 20.23
N PRO A 22 17.36 -1.01 20.66
CA PRO A 22 16.24 -0.51 19.87
C PRO A 22 16.75 -0.10 18.48
N PHE A 23 16.05 -0.54 17.44
CA PHE A 23 16.40 -0.26 16.05
C PHE A 23 16.25 1.24 15.76
N ASP A 24 17.38 1.95 15.66
CA ASP A 24 17.42 3.36 15.24
C ASP A 24 17.28 3.44 13.71
N GLN A 25 16.05 3.67 13.26
CA GLN A 25 15.72 3.80 11.84
C GLN A 25 16.42 5.02 11.19
N GLU A 26 16.70 6.09 11.92
CA GLU A 26 17.44 7.23 11.39
C GLU A 26 18.92 6.91 11.21
N GLU A 27 19.54 6.23 12.18
CA GLU A 27 20.94 5.80 12.07
C GLU A 27 21.12 4.85 10.89
N GLN A 28 20.22 3.86 10.74
CA GLN A 28 20.26 2.93 9.61
C GLN A 28 20.08 3.65 8.27
N ASN A 29 19.22 4.67 8.20
CA ASN A 29 19.07 5.49 6.99
C ASN A 29 20.32 6.34 6.70
N ARG A 30 20.88 7.04 7.69
CA ARG A 30 22.14 7.81 7.54
C ARG A 30 23.31 6.93 7.09
N ASN A 31 23.41 5.72 7.67
CA ASN A 31 24.43 4.74 7.33
C ASN A 31 24.26 4.24 5.88
N ALA A 32 23.03 3.91 5.47
CA ALA A 32 22.72 3.51 4.09
C ALA A 32 22.94 4.65 3.07
N GLU A 33 22.62 5.90 3.40
CA GLU A 33 22.88 7.05 2.52
C GLU A 33 24.38 7.26 2.29
N CYS A 34 25.20 7.14 3.34
CA CYS A 34 26.65 7.28 3.21
C CYS A 34 27.28 6.16 2.39
N ASP A 35 26.83 4.91 2.61
CA ASP A 35 27.22 3.74 1.83
C ASP A 35 26.91 3.92 0.33
N ASN A 36 25.64 4.21 0.01
CA ASN A 36 25.19 4.46 -1.37
C ASN A 36 25.93 5.64 -2.03
N GLY A 37 26.16 6.73 -1.29
CA GLY A 37 26.93 7.87 -1.78
C GLY A 37 28.38 7.51 -2.13
N CYS A 38 29.01 6.65 -1.32
CA CYS A 38 30.33 6.11 -1.61
C CYS A 38 30.34 5.12 -2.78
N PHE A 39 29.28 4.34 -2.98
CA PHE A 39 29.11 3.46 -4.12
C PHE A 39 29.07 4.26 -5.43
N PHE A 40 28.09 5.16 -5.60
CA PHE A 40 27.96 5.96 -6.83
C PHE A 40 29.16 6.88 -7.07
N GLY A 41 29.81 7.37 -6.01
CA GLY A 41 31.05 8.14 -6.11
C GLY A 41 32.29 7.33 -6.52
N SER A 42 32.20 5.99 -6.57
CA SER A 42 33.33 5.08 -6.82
C SER A 42 33.19 4.23 -8.08
N PHE A 43 31.96 3.99 -8.55
CA PHE A 43 31.63 3.25 -9.78
C PHE A 43 31.04 4.20 -10.84
N PRO A 44 31.87 4.81 -11.72
CA PRO A 44 31.40 5.79 -12.70
C PRO A 44 30.36 5.20 -13.64
N GLY A 45 29.23 5.89 -13.81
CA GLY A 45 28.13 5.45 -14.68
C GLY A 45 27.39 4.20 -14.21
N GLY A 46 27.53 3.81 -12.92
CA GLY A 46 26.88 2.60 -12.40
C GLY A 46 27.51 1.31 -12.90
N SER A 47 28.83 1.33 -13.18
CA SER A 47 29.55 0.27 -13.91
C SER A 47 29.57 -1.13 -13.27
N CYS A 48 29.04 -1.31 -12.05
CA CYS A 48 28.74 -2.63 -11.45
C CYS A 48 27.34 -2.71 -10.80
N THR A 49 26.43 -1.73 -10.97
CA THR A 49 25.15 -1.65 -10.23
C THR A 49 24.24 -2.87 -10.42
N ASN A 50 24.32 -3.52 -11.58
CA ASN A 50 23.48 -4.68 -11.93
C ASN A 50 24.30 -5.98 -12.10
N ASP A 51 25.56 -6.01 -11.64
CA ASP A 51 26.43 -7.19 -11.74
C ASP A 51 27.25 -7.39 -10.46
N ALA A 52 26.80 -8.33 -9.62
CA ALA A 52 27.51 -8.70 -8.39
C ALA A 52 28.89 -9.36 -8.64
N ALA A 53 29.13 -9.98 -9.81
CA ALA A 53 30.44 -10.51 -10.17
C ALA A 53 31.43 -9.38 -10.55
N CYS A 54 30.93 -8.27 -11.08
CA CYS A 54 31.70 -7.04 -11.31
C CYS A 54 32.28 -6.52 -9.98
N MET A 55 31.49 -6.51 -8.90
CA MET A 55 31.98 -6.08 -7.57
C MET A 55 33.14 -6.95 -7.06
N CYS A 56 33.03 -8.27 -7.18
CA CYS A 56 34.08 -9.20 -6.75
C CYS A 56 35.37 -9.11 -7.59
N THR A 57 35.28 -8.74 -8.86
CA THR A 57 36.44 -8.70 -9.79
C THR A 57 37.07 -7.32 -9.94
N GLN A 58 36.30 -6.23 -9.85
CA GLN A 58 36.78 -4.86 -10.09
C GLN A 58 37.47 -4.22 -8.87
N GLN A 59 38.64 -4.74 -8.52
CA GLN A 59 39.44 -4.31 -7.37
C GLN A 59 39.56 -2.78 -7.25
N LYS A 60 39.98 -2.08 -8.32
CA LYS A 60 40.20 -0.62 -8.30
C LYS A 60 38.99 0.20 -7.85
N TYR A 61 37.78 -0.15 -8.29
CA TYR A 61 36.57 0.61 -7.94
C TYR A 61 36.07 0.24 -6.54
N ARG A 62 36.19 -1.05 -6.19
CA ARG A 62 35.87 -1.57 -4.86
C ARG A 62 36.76 -1.00 -3.75
N GLU A 63 38.07 -0.88 -3.99
CA GLU A 63 39.00 -0.24 -3.05
C GLU A 63 38.63 1.23 -2.84
N ARG A 64 38.32 1.97 -3.91
CA ARG A 64 37.83 3.36 -3.82
C ARG A 64 36.52 3.46 -3.02
N TYR A 65 35.60 2.51 -3.20
CA TYR A 65 34.33 2.41 -2.48
C TYR A 65 34.52 2.17 -0.98
N PHE A 66 35.29 1.14 -0.60
CA PHE A 66 35.59 0.86 0.81
C PHE A 66 36.39 1.99 1.47
N CYS A 67 37.40 2.55 0.80
CA CYS A 67 38.14 3.68 1.35
C CYS A 67 37.30 4.95 1.46
N CYS A 68 36.28 5.15 0.61
CA CYS A 68 35.33 6.24 0.79
C CYS A 68 34.53 6.06 2.09
N MET A 69 34.00 4.86 2.35
CA MET A 69 33.26 4.58 3.60
C MET A 69 34.15 4.70 4.83
N ALA A 70 35.39 4.20 4.76
CA ALA A 70 36.42 4.33 5.81
C ALA A 70 36.71 5.79 6.20
N GLN A 71 36.55 6.73 5.26
CA GLN A 71 36.84 8.16 5.45
C GLN A 71 35.63 8.99 5.87
N LYS A 72 34.41 8.56 5.53
CA LYS A 72 33.21 9.43 5.55
C LYS A 72 32.03 8.91 6.33
N CYS A 73 31.92 7.60 6.54
CA CYS A 73 30.75 6.98 7.15
C CYS A 73 30.96 6.67 8.64
N ALA A 74 29.88 6.33 9.34
CA ALA A 74 29.99 5.83 10.72
C ALA A 74 30.83 4.55 10.76
N ALA A 75 31.50 4.31 11.90
CA ALA A 75 32.49 3.24 12.03
C ALA A 75 31.93 1.81 11.85
N SER A 76 30.61 1.63 11.95
CA SER A 76 29.88 0.39 11.66
C SER A 76 29.75 0.09 10.16
N VAL A 77 29.62 1.13 9.32
CA VAL A 77 29.24 0.98 7.90
C VAL A 77 30.27 0.20 7.09
N LEU A 78 31.55 0.44 7.32
CA LEU A 78 32.61 -0.23 6.59
C LEU A 78 32.74 -1.73 6.95
N PRO A 79 32.83 -2.14 8.24
CA PRO A 79 32.78 -3.55 8.63
C PRO A 79 31.57 -4.28 8.03
N ASP A 80 30.38 -3.71 8.12
CA ASP A 80 29.14 -4.30 7.59
C ASP A 80 29.22 -4.46 6.06
N SER A 81 29.72 -3.45 5.35
CA SER A 81 29.84 -3.50 3.89
C SER A 81 30.92 -4.48 3.40
N ILE A 82 32.06 -4.54 4.09
CA ILE A 82 33.09 -5.57 3.83
C ILE A 82 32.49 -6.96 4.05
N GLN A 83 31.77 -7.18 5.15
CA GLN A 83 31.16 -8.47 5.47
C GLN A 83 30.14 -8.90 4.40
N ARG A 84 29.25 -8.00 3.97
CA ARG A 84 28.31 -8.29 2.87
C ARG A 84 29.05 -8.66 1.59
N GLN A 85 30.07 -7.90 1.21
CA GLN A 85 30.82 -8.18 -0.02
C GLN A 85 31.61 -9.51 0.06
N THR A 86 32.16 -9.85 1.21
CA THR A 86 32.79 -11.17 1.45
C THR A 86 31.81 -12.29 1.16
N LEU A 87 30.64 -12.26 1.80
CA LEU A 87 29.61 -13.28 1.63
C LEU A 87 29.12 -13.37 0.18
N GLU A 88 28.96 -12.24 -0.51
CA GLU A 88 28.60 -12.20 -1.93
C GLU A 88 29.65 -12.86 -2.85
N CYS A 89 30.93 -12.68 -2.57
CA CYS A 89 32.01 -13.25 -3.40
C CYS A 89 32.26 -14.72 -3.06
N GLU A 90 32.22 -15.09 -1.78
CA GLU A 90 32.27 -16.49 -1.32
C GLU A 90 31.15 -17.33 -1.95
N ALA A 91 29.91 -16.83 -1.95
CA ALA A 91 28.77 -17.48 -2.59
C ALA A 91 28.94 -17.71 -4.11
N ARG A 92 29.89 -17.02 -4.74
CA ARG A 92 30.21 -17.10 -6.17
C ARG A 92 31.53 -17.85 -6.45
N ASN A 93 32.12 -18.50 -5.44
CA ASN A 93 33.46 -19.10 -5.48
C ASN A 93 34.57 -18.12 -5.93
N MET A 94 34.40 -16.82 -5.64
CA MET A 94 35.37 -15.78 -5.95
C MET A 94 36.12 -15.39 -4.67
N PRO A 95 37.46 -15.53 -4.63
CA PRO A 95 38.23 -15.16 -3.44
C PRO A 95 38.15 -13.65 -3.22
N PHE A 96 37.74 -13.24 -2.03
CA PHE A 96 37.67 -11.84 -1.63
C PHE A 96 38.37 -11.64 -0.29
N THR A 97 39.27 -10.67 -0.26
CA THR A 97 39.90 -10.15 0.95
C THR A 97 40.05 -8.63 0.81
N PHE A 98 39.92 -7.91 1.91
CA PHE A 98 40.13 -6.47 1.95
C PHE A 98 40.79 -6.04 3.26
N ASP A 99 42.03 -5.56 3.17
CA ASP A 99 42.77 -5.00 4.30
C ASP A 99 42.63 -3.47 4.29
N THR A 100 41.89 -2.92 5.26
CA THR A 100 41.63 -1.47 5.33
C THR A 100 42.88 -0.66 5.69
N GLU A 101 43.80 -1.22 6.48
CA GLU A 101 45.04 -0.52 6.88
C GLU A 101 46.02 -0.52 5.71
N ALA A 102 46.18 -1.65 5.01
CA ALA A 102 47.08 -1.75 3.85
C ALA A 102 46.57 -1.00 2.60
N VAL A 103 45.25 -0.97 2.35
CA VAL A 103 44.68 -0.35 1.14
C VAL A 103 44.30 1.11 1.33
N CYS A 104 43.71 1.48 2.47
CA CYS A 104 43.22 2.85 2.71
C CYS A 104 44.15 3.68 3.60
N GLY A 105 45.14 3.08 4.26
CA GLY A 105 45.96 3.73 5.28
C GLY A 105 45.18 4.06 6.56
N ILE A 106 44.03 3.42 6.79
CA ILE A 106 43.11 3.72 7.89
C ILE A 106 43.05 2.53 8.84
N LYS A 107 43.42 2.76 10.10
CA LYS A 107 43.34 1.76 11.16
C LYS A 107 41.99 1.85 11.85
N LEU A 108 41.16 0.81 11.70
CA LEU A 108 39.86 0.74 12.37
C LEU A 108 40.05 0.48 13.87
N THR A 109 39.46 1.32 14.72
CA THR A 109 39.43 1.11 16.17
C THR A 109 38.35 0.08 16.51
N THR A 110 38.77 -1.12 16.89
CA THR A 110 37.87 -2.24 17.18
C THR A 110 37.04 -1.99 18.43
N SER A 111 35.74 -1.75 18.27
CA SER A 111 34.75 -1.88 19.33
C SER A 111 33.59 -2.76 18.86
N MET A 112 33.40 -3.87 19.59
CA MET A 112 32.36 -4.91 19.45
C MET A 112 32.70 -6.14 18.57
N SER A 113 33.15 -7.18 19.29
CA SER A 113 32.93 -8.62 19.07
C SER A 113 33.03 -9.23 17.66
N ALA A 114 34.19 -9.84 17.39
CA ALA A 114 34.24 -10.95 16.43
C ALA A 114 33.37 -12.12 16.93
N ALA A 115 32.62 -12.76 16.03
CA ALA A 115 31.99 -14.05 16.30
C ALA A 115 33.06 -15.17 16.35
N PRO A 116 32.88 -16.23 17.16
CA PRO A 116 33.88 -17.28 17.28
C PRO A 116 33.94 -18.16 16.02
N THR A 117 35.15 -18.42 15.53
CA THR A 117 35.40 -19.42 14.48
C THR A 117 35.02 -20.82 14.99
N VAL A 118 33.98 -21.43 14.41
CA VAL A 118 33.58 -22.81 14.73
C VAL A 118 34.48 -23.78 13.98
N THR A 119 35.64 -24.09 14.57
CA THR A 119 36.49 -25.19 14.10
C THR A 119 35.90 -26.52 14.57
N VAL A 120 35.32 -27.30 13.64
CA VAL A 120 34.84 -28.66 13.94
C VAL A 120 36.03 -29.62 14.03
N THR A 121 36.57 -29.78 15.24
CA THR A 121 37.60 -30.78 15.52
C THR A 121 36.95 -32.15 15.72
N VAL A 122 37.10 -33.06 14.75
CA VAL A 122 36.70 -34.46 14.89
C VAL A 122 37.74 -35.21 15.73
N THR A 123 37.45 -35.42 17.01
CA THR A 123 38.22 -36.33 17.88
C THR A 123 37.69 -37.76 17.76
N GLY A 124 38.34 -38.56 16.90
CA GLY A 124 38.18 -40.02 16.91
C GLY A 124 38.90 -40.65 18.11
N GLY A 125 38.28 -41.64 18.75
CA GLY A 125 38.78 -42.20 20.02
C GLY A 125 38.04 -43.44 20.53
N THR A 126 37.95 -44.47 19.69
CA THR A 126 38.10 -45.91 20.04
C THR A 126 37.48 -46.47 21.34
N GLY A 127 36.47 -47.33 21.17
CA GLY A 127 35.94 -48.24 22.20
C GLY A 127 35.28 -49.49 21.58
N THR A 128 35.98 -50.62 21.64
CA THR A 128 35.72 -51.94 21.00
C THR A 128 34.34 -52.59 21.18
N GLN A 129 33.85 -53.19 20.08
CA GLN A 129 33.25 -54.55 19.89
C GLN A 129 32.49 -55.25 21.05
N SER A 130 31.42 -56.06 20.88
CA SER A 130 30.49 -56.41 19.79
C SER A 130 29.28 -57.20 20.44
N PRO A 131 28.56 -58.16 19.82
CA PRO A 131 27.26 -57.92 19.19
C PRO A 131 26.09 -58.81 19.71
N ILE A 132 24.83 -58.34 19.65
CA ILE A 132 23.64 -59.23 19.61
C ILE A 132 22.62 -58.70 18.57
N SER A 133 21.92 -59.64 17.94
CA SER A 133 21.21 -59.56 16.67
C SER A 133 19.67 -59.47 16.77
N SER A 134 19.04 -59.10 15.63
CA SER A 134 17.64 -59.40 15.24
C SER A 134 16.52 -58.67 16.01
N ALA A 135 15.31 -58.45 15.49
CA ALA A 135 14.69 -58.89 14.23
C ALA A 135 13.70 -57.86 13.67
N SER A 136 13.26 -58.07 12.42
CA SER A 136 12.13 -57.42 11.76
C SER A 136 10.76 -57.77 12.38
N GLY A 137 9.78 -56.86 12.34
CA GLY A 137 8.37 -57.17 12.63
C GLY A 137 7.42 -56.00 12.38
N SER A 138 6.58 -56.11 11.35
CA SER A 138 5.52 -55.13 11.04
C SER A 138 4.20 -55.43 11.77
N SER A 139 3.25 -54.48 11.65
CA SER A 139 1.77 -54.66 11.75
C SER A 139 1.06 -54.30 13.07
N SER A 140 0.59 -53.04 13.12
CA SER A 140 -0.83 -52.62 13.19
C SER A 140 -1.83 -53.14 14.25
N VAL A 141 -2.74 -52.22 14.64
CA VAL A 141 -4.12 -52.40 15.22
C VAL A 141 -4.28 -52.21 16.75
N LEU A 142 -4.88 -51.06 17.14
CA LEU A 142 -6.08 -50.82 18.01
C LEU A 142 -6.38 -51.78 19.19
N LEU A 143 -6.96 -51.43 20.36
CA LEU A 143 -7.57 -50.20 20.95
C LEU A 143 -7.93 -50.52 22.43
N ALA A 144 -7.89 -49.54 23.36
CA ALA A 144 -8.82 -49.36 24.52
C ALA A 144 -8.25 -48.30 25.52
N THR A 145 -8.75 -47.07 25.60
CA THR A 145 -9.95 -46.57 26.32
C THR A 145 -10.00 -46.77 27.85
N THR A 146 -10.01 -45.65 28.59
CA THR A 146 -10.90 -45.44 29.75
C THR A 146 -11.67 -44.12 29.58
N LYS A 147 -12.81 -44.02 30.28
CA LYS A 147 -13.98 -43.18 29.92
C LYS A 147 -14.42 -42.34 31.13
N ALA A 148 -15.13 -41.23 30.87
CA ALA A 148 -16.32 -40.71 31.59
C ALA A 148 -16.26 -39.19 31.87
N SER A 149 -17.36 -38.44 31.99
CA SER A 149 -18.74 -38.55 31.43
C SER A 149 -19.48 -37.23 31.72
N THR A 150 -20.49 -36.88 30.92
CA THR A 150 -21.35 -35.67 31.04
C THR A 150 -22.42 -35.81 32.14
N PRO A 151 -23.23 -34.75 32.40
CA PRO A 151 -24.53 -34.69 31.71
C PRO A 151 -24.96 -33.29 31.21
N VAL A 152 -26.06 -33.30 30.44
CA VAL A 152 -26.69 -32.19 29.69
C VAL A 152 -27.94 -31.68 30.43
N ILE A 153 -28.35 -30.42 30.22
CA ILE A 153 -29.77 -29.98 30.19
C ILE A 153 -29.89 -28.77 29.24
N ALA A 154 -30.99 -28.72 28.48
CA ALA A 154 -31.43 -27.57 27.69
C ALA A 154 -32.84 -27.15 28.13
N PRO A 155 -33.35 -25.99 27.68
CA PRO A 155 -34.71 -26.04 27.14
C PRO A 155 -34.93 -25.19 25.88
N THR A 156 -35.80 -25.71 25.01
CA THR A 156 -36.51 -24.98 23.96
C THR A 156 -37.85 -24.45 24.48
N LEU A 157 -38.35 -23.35 23.91
CA LEU A 157 -39.79 -23.09 23.76
C LEU A 157 -40.02 -22.02 22.67
N SER A 158 -41.25 -21.98 22.13
CA SER A 158 -41.54 -21.42 20.79
C SER A 158 -42.72 -20.44 20.80
N ALA A 159 -42.88 -19.72 19.67
CA ALA A 159 -44.02 -18.86 19.30
C ALA A 159 -44.11 -17.50 20.04
N SER A 160 -44.68 -16.42 19.49
CA SER A 160 -45.45 -16.26 18.24
C SER A 160 -45.35 -14.86 17.64
N VAL A 161 -45.47 -14.81 16.31
CA VAL A 161 -46.10 -13.76 15.46
C VAL A 161 -46.87 -12.66 16.20
N ASN A 162 -46.58 -11.39 15.90
CA ASN A 162 -47.60 -10.40 15.51
C ASN A 162 -47.02 -9.10 14.90
N THR A 163 -47.40 -8.84 13.66
CA THR A 163 -47.30 -7.54 12.97
C THR A 163 -48.41 -6.61 13.43
N PRO A 164 -48.21 -5.28 13.42
CA PRO A 164 -49.29 -4.32 13.23
C PRO A 164 -49.11 -3.57 11.90
N THR A 165 -49.92 -3.93 10.91
CA THR A 165 -50.22 -3.04 9.78
C THR A 165 -51.24 -2.01 10.25
N ALA A 166 -50.97 -0.72 10.05
CA ALA A 166 -51.97 0.34 10.20
C ALA A 166 -52.02 1.18 8.91
N THR A 167 -53.18 1.14 8.25
CA THR A 167 -53.51 1.90 7.04
C THR A 167 -53.70 3.40 7.33
N PRO A 168 -53.62 4.29 6.32
CA PRO A 168 -53.65 5.73 6.54
C PRO A 168 -55.07 6.24 6.86
N SER A 169 -55.19 7.07 7.90
CA SER A 169 -56.43 7.79 8.20
C SER A 169 -56.54 9.07 7.36
N SER A 170 -57.58 9.15 6.53
CA SER A 170 -58.01 10.37 5.85
C SER A 170 -58.33 11.50 6.84
N GLY A 171 -57.88 12.72 6.55
CA GLY A 171 -58.18 13.89 7.38
C GLY A 171 -57.91 15.22 6.68
N SER A 172 -58.82 15.63 5.80
CA SER A 172 -58.97 17.03 5.39
C SER A 172 -60.06 17.69 6.23
N PRO A 173 -59.90 18.96 6.59
CA PRO A 173 -61.00 19.90 6.37
C PRO A 173 -60.55 21.19 5.65
N GLU A 174 -61.33 21.51 4.63
CA GLU A 174 -61.81 22.84 4.25
C GLU A 174 -60.87 24.07 4.28
N ARG A 175 -60.47 24.44 3.05
CA ARG A 175 -60.71 25.77 2.45
C ARG A 175 -61.19 26.90 3.37
N LEU A 176 -60.45 28.00 3.35
CA LEU A 176 -61.06 29.34 3.25
C LEU A 176 -60.16 30.32 2.49
N MET A 177 -60.44 30.54 1.19
CA MET A 177 -60.24 31.83 0.54
C MET A 177 -61.29 32.04 -0.55
N LEU A 178 -61.96 33.18 -0.48
CA LEU A 178 -63.07 33.59 -1.35
C LEU A 178 -62.83 35.03 -1.78
N ARG A 179 -62.77 35.28 -3.10
CA ARG A 179 -63.40 36.41 -3.85
C ARG A 179 -62.61 36.75 -5.12
N GLY A 180 -63.33 37.15 -6.18
CA GLY A 180 -62.83 38.24 -7.03
C GLY A 180 -62.75 38.03 -8.55
N SER A 181 -63.76 37.49 -9.21
CA SER A 181 -64.09 37.98 -10.58
C SER A 181 -64.58 39.45 -10.45
N THR A 182 -64.53 40.37 -11.42
CA THR A 182 -64.54 40.28 -12.90
C THR A 182 -64.21 41.67 -13.50
N VAL A 183 -64.10 41.76 -14.85
CA VAL A 183 -64.58 42.83 -15.77
C VAL A 183 -63.54 43.28 -16.82
N LEU A 184 -63.98 43.29 -18.09
CA LEU A 184 -63.27 43.78 -19.29
C LEU A 184 -63.70 45.21 -19.69
N VAL A 185 -62.81 45.94 -20.35
CA VAL A 185 -63.08 47.02 -21.34
C VAL A 185 -61.90 46.97 -22.35
N ALA A 186 -62.06 46.51 -23.60
CA ALA A 186 -62.39 47.25 -24.84
C ALA A 186 -61.44 48.43 -25.16
N ALA A 187 -60.96 48.69 -26.38
CA ALA A 187 -61.16 48.12 -27.73
C ALA A 187 -59.79 48.20 -28.52
N ALA A 188 -59.62 48.00 -29.85
CA ALA A 188 -60.51 47.87 -31.01
C ALA A 188 -59.85 47.01 -32.14
N GLY A 189 -60.10 47.32 -33.43
CA GLY A 189 -59.48 46.66 -34.60
C GLY A 189 -58.05 47.16 -34.93
N TRP A 190 -57.36 46.69 -35.97
CA TRP A 190 -57.86 46.35 -37.32
C TRP A 190 -57.47 44.93 -37.80
N MET A 191 -58.31 44.32 -38.65
CA MET A 191 -57.93 43.17 -39.47
C MET A 191 -57.55 43.62 -40.89
N PHE A 192 -56.42 43.12 -41.41
CA PHE A 192 -56.28 42.78 -42.83
C PHE A 192 -55.33 41.57 -42.97
N TRP A 193 -55.75 40.57 -43.75
CA TRP A 193 -55.00 39.34 -44.02
C TRP A 193 -53.85 39.55 -45.01
N VAL A 194 -52.71 38.87 -44.81
CA VAL A 194 -52.11 37.93 -45.77
C VAL A 194 -51.42 36.80 -44.98
N TYR A 195 -51.48 35.56 -45.49
CA TYR A 195 -50.97 34.33 -44.86
C TYR A 195 -49.46 34.07 -45.12
N LEU A 196 -48.87 33.32 -44.18
CA LEU A 196 -47.80 32.30 -44.34
C LEU A 196 -46.29 32.64 -44.35
N LEU A 197 -45.56 31.76 -43.63
CA LEU A 197 -44.13 31.43 -43.72
C LEU A 197 -43.10 32.39 -43.09
N GLY A 198 -43.32 32.73 -41.82
CA GLY A 198 -42.21 33.03 -40.90
C GLY A 198 -41.57 31.74 -40.36
N TRP A 199 -40.48 31.26 -40.98
CA TRP A 199 -39.61 30.27 -40.34
C TRP A 199 -38.83 30.94 -39.20
N ALA A 200 -39.36 30.86 -37.99
CA ALA A 200 -38.54 31.04 -36.80
C ALA A 200 -37.58 29.86 -36.72
N ALA A 201 -36.33 30.07 -37.14
CA ALA A 201 -35.24 29.11 -36.93
C ALA A 201 -34.94 29.05 -35.42
N ALA A 202 -35.76 28.28 -34.70
CA ALA A 202 -35.38 27.78 -33.39
C ALA A 202 -34.13 26.94 -33.60
N PHE A 203 -32.97 27.50 -33.26
CA PHE A 203 -31.79 26.70 -32.98
C PHE A 203 -32.14 25.81 -31.80
N ALA A 204 -32.65 24.62 -32.11
CA ALA A 204 -32.60 23.50 -31.21
C ALA A 204 -31.12 23.28 -30.92
N VAL A 205 -30.66 23.85 -29.81
CA VAL A 205 -29.51 23.31 -29.10
C VAL A 205 -29.96 21.93 -28.70
N ALA A 206 -29.71 20.97 -29.59
CA ALA A 206 -29.68 19.58 -29.24
C ALA A 206 -28.56 19.47 -28.21
N SER A 207 -28.91 19.63 -26.94
CA SER A 207 -28.12 19.10 -25.85
C SER A 207 -27.83 17.67 -26.27
N GLN A 208 -26.56 17.41 -26.61
CA GLN A 208 -26.10 16.06 -26.75
C GLN A 208 -26.43 15.44 -25.39
N ILE A 209 -27.44 14.58 -25.37
CA ILE A 209 -27.65 13.68 -24.25
C ILE A 209 -26.35 12.89 -24.25
N ALA A 210 -25.45 13.24 -23.33
CA ALA A 210 -24.26 12.47 -23.07
C ALA A 210 -24.80 11.09 -22.74
N VAL A 211 -24.68 10.17 -23.69
CA VAL A 211 -25.07 8.79 -23.49
C VAL A 211 -24.20 8.33 -22.35
N GLU A 212 -24.81 8.11 -21.18
CA GLU A 212 -24.13 7.51 -20.05
C GLU A 212 -23.46 6.25 -20.59
N THR A 213 -22.13 6.27 -20.71
CA THR A 213 -21.33 5.07 -20.93
C THR A 213 -21.05 4.54 -19.53
N PRO A 214 -21.89 3.65 -18.99
CA PRO A 214 -21.77 3.30 -17.59
C PRO A 214 -20.48 2.50 -17.41
N PHE A 215 -19.77 2.75 -16.30
CA PHE A 215 -18.55 2.03 -15.96
C PHE A 215 -18.72 0.51 -16.16
N SER A 216 -17.83 -0.09 -16.94
CA SER A 216 -17.82 -1.52 -17.23
C SER A 216 -16.37 -1.98 -17.26
N TRP A 217 -15.96 -2.72 -16.23
CA TRP A 217 -14.66 -3.37 -16.17
C TRP A 217 -14.42 -4.28 -17.38
N LYS A 218 -15.48 -4.88 -17.95
CA LYS A 218 -15.40 -5.65 -19.20
C LYS A 218 -15.16 -4.80 -20.45
N ASN A 219 -15.54 -3.53 -20.44
CA ASN A 219 -15.18 -2.61 -21.52
C ASN A 219 -13.76 -2.08 -21.35
N THR A 220 -13.27 -2.01 -20.10
CA THR A 220 -11.89 -1.63 -19.81
C THR A 220 -10.91 -2.82 -19.91
N GLU A 221 -11.38 -4.07 -19.80
CA GLU A 221 -10.66 -5.31 -20.15
C GLU A 221 -10.13 -5.28 -21.60
N TYR A 222 -10.77 -4.52 -22.49
CA TYR A 222 -10.19 -4.18 -23.80
C TYR A 222 -9.26 -2.96 -23.67
N VAL A 223 -7.97 -3.24 -23.40
CA VAL A 223 -6.81 -2.32 -23.62
C VAL A 223 -6.72 -1.07 -22.71
N GLU A 224 -7.69 -0.80 -21.81
CA GLU A 224 -7.80 0.52 -21.14
C GLU A 224 -7.83 0.51 -19.59
N ALA A 225 -7.64 -0.65 -18.93
CA ALA A 225 -8.14 -0.93 -17.58
C ALA A 225 -7.63 -0.13 -16.36
N LEU A 226 -6.40 0.39 -16.31
CA LEU A 226 -5.92 1.17 -15.16
C LEU A 226 -4.79 2.12 -15.57
N ARG A 227 -5.14 3.26 -16.17
CA ARG A 227 -4.13 4.15 -16.75
C ARG A 227 -3.31 4.90 -15.71
N LEU A 228 -3.94 5.40 -14.65
CA LEU A 228 -3.31 6.33 -13.71
C LEU A 228 -3.43 5.82 -12.27
N THR A 229 -2.32 5.85 -11.53
CA THR A 229 -2.31 5.54 -10.09
C THR A 229 -1.62 6.65 -9.30
N PHE A 230 -2.29 7.12 -8.26
CA PHE A 230 -1.80 8.14 -7.32
C PHE A 230 -1.86 7.58 -5.90
N GLY A 231 -0.90 7.95 -5.04
CA GLY A 231 -0.85 7.34 -3.71
C GLY A 231 0.51 7.35 -3.03
N ASP A 232 0.61 6.53 -1.99
CA ASP A 232 1.80 6.34 -1.17
C ASP A 232 2.54 5.00 -1.47
N SER A 233 3.30 4.51 -0.48
CA SER A 233 4.11 3.29 -0.56
C SER A 233 3.30 2.03 -0.85
N TYR A 234 2.01 1.99 -0.53
CA TYR A 234 1.14 0.86 -0.88
C TYR A 234 0.85 0.78 -2.40
N THR A 235 1.15 1.83 -3.17
CA THR A 235 0.85 1.93 -4.62
C THR A 235 2.07 2.30 -5.47
N PHE A 236 3.16 2.76 -4.86
CA PHE A 236 4.46 3.00 -5.53
C PHE A 236 4.96 1.76 -6.30
N VAL A 237 5.39 2.00 -7.54
CA VAL A 237 6.07 1.04 -8.43
C VAL A 237 7.39 1.68 -8.89
N GLN A 238 8.50 0.93 -8.89
CA GLN A 238 9.78 1.45 -9.37
C GLN A 238 9.81 1.62 -10.89
N GLY A 239 10.22 2.81 -11.34
CA GLY A 239 10.64 3.07 -12.72
C GLY A 239 12.15 3.29 -12.82
N THR A 240 12.68 3.26 -14.03
CA THR A 240 14.07 3.60 -14.36
C THR A 240 14.38 5.10 -14.24
N GLU A 241 13.41 5.99 -14.47
CA GLU A 241 13.53 7.45 -14.30
C GLU A 241 13.05 7.93 -12.90
N GLY A 242 12.70 6.98 -12.02
CA GLY A 242 12.21 7.22 -10.67
C GLY A 242 13.31 7.34 -9.63
N ARG A 243 12.96 7.84 -8.43
CA ARG A 243 13.84 7.72 -7.27
C ARG A 243 13.77 6.29 -6.76
N TRP A 244 14.94 5.63 -6.70
CA TRP A 244 15.07 4.25 -6.26
C TRP A 244 14.43 3.99 -4.88
N ALA A 245 13.53 3.02 -4.82
CA ALA A 245 12.66 2.64 -3.70
C ALA A 245 11.56 3.66 -3.33
N TYR A 246 11.25 4.66 -4.18
CA TYR A 246 10.23 5.67 -3.86
C TYR A 246 9.25 6.06 -4.98
N SER A 247 9.63 6.07 -6.26
CA SER A 247 8.73 6.51 -7.33
C SER A 247 8.92 5.77 -8.65
N PHE A 248 7.89 5.84 -9.49
CA PHE A 248 8.00 5.46 -10.90
C PHE A 248 8.86 6.48 -11.65
N ILE A 249 8.49 7.77 -11.57
CA ILE A 249 9.18 8.85 -12.29
C ILE A 249 9.46 10.08 -11.41
N GLY A 250 10.70 10.56 -11.45
CA GLY A 250 11.14 11.81 -10.81
C GLY A 250 11.05 11.82 -9.27
N SER A 251 11.22 13.00 -8.68
CA SER A 251 11.06 13.26 -7.24
C SER A 251 10.75 14.74 -7.02
N GLN A 252 10.47 15.21 -5.80
CA GLN A 252 10.27 16.65 -5.60
C GLN A 252 11.51 17.49 -5.91
N LEU A 253 12.72 16.90 -5.82
CA LEU A 253 13.97 17.58 -6.22
C LEU A 253 14.11 17.73 -7.75
N ASN A 254 13.44 16.88 -8.52
CA ASN A 254 13.34 16.96 -9.97
C ASN A 254 11.96 16.44 -10.42
N ILE A 255 10.94 17.30 -10.28
CA ILE A 255 9.54 16.92 -10.48
C ILE A 255 9.15 16.93 -11.97
N SER A 256 9.86 17.72 -12.77
CA SER A 256 9.72 17.77 -14.22
C SER A 256 10.38 16.59 -14.92
N PHE A 257 9.75 16.11 -15.98
CA PHE A 257 10.31 15.14 -16.92
C PHE A 257 9.92 15.52 -18.36
N THR A 258 10.66 15.03 -19.34
CA THR A 258 10.32 15.19 -20.77
C THR A 258 9.40 14.05 -21.25
N PRO A 259 8.70 14.21 -22.40
CA PRO A 259 7.97 13.12 -23.03
C PRO A 259 8.83 11.89 -23.31
N GLU A 260 10.09 12.08 -23.69
CA GLU A 260 11.05 11.01 -23.97
C GLU A 260 11.41 10.23 -22.71
N GLN A 261 11.57 10.90 -21.56
CA GLN A 261 11.78 10.24 -20.28
C GLN A 261 10.57 9.40 -19.90
N LEU A 262 9.35 9.99 -19.90
CA LEU A 262 8.14 9.24 -19.53
C LEU A 262 7.89 8.04 -20.46
N LEU A 263 8.05 8.20 -21.77
CA LEU A 263 7.82 7.12 -22.75
C LEU A 263 9.00 6.12 -22.83
N GLY A 264 10.18 6.49 -22.34
CA GLY A 264 11.36 5.65 -22.21
C GLY A 264 11.44 4.90 -20.88
N ASP A 265 10.65 5.31 -19.88
CA ASP A 265 10.67 4.72 -18.55
C ASP A 265 10.13 3.27 -18.57
N CYS A 266 10.74 2.43 -17.74
CA CYS A 266 10.45 1.01 -17.60
C CYS A 266 10.14 0.67 -16.14
N ILE A 267 9.05 -0.06 -15.91
CA ILE A 267 8.79 -0.71 -14.63
C ILE A 267 9.91 -1.72 -14.37
N VAL A 268 10.55 -1.60 -13.20
CA VAL A 268 11.68 -2.46 -12.80
C VAL A 268 11.14 -3.68 -12.03
N PRO A 269 11.32 -4.91 -12.52
CA PRO A 269 10.98 -6.11 -11.77
C PRO A 269 11.94 -6.32 -10.60
N GLY A 270 11.44 -6.90 -9.51
CA GLY A 270 12.26 -7.30 -8.38
C GLY A 270 11.51 -7.28 -7.05
N GLN A 271 12.20 -7.73 -6.01
CA GLN A 271 11.69 -7.77 -4.65
C GLN A 271 11.68 -6.38 -3.99
N ASN A 272 12.75 -5.61 -4.18
CA ASN A 272 12.93 -4.28 -3.59
C ASN A 272 12.41 -3.13 -4.49
N THR A 273 11.60 -3.44 -5.50
CA THR A 273 11.07 -2.46 -6.48
C THR A 273 9.63 -2.02 -6.18
N SER A 274 9.08 -2.45 -5.04
CA SER A 274 7.92 -1.85 -4.37
C SER A 274 8.12 -1.95 -2.85
N SER A 275 7.19 -1.40 -2.06
CA SER A 275 7.21 -1.56 -0.60
C SER A 275 6.65 -2.90 -0.09
N ALA A 276 6.37 -3.88 -0.98
CA ALA A 276 5.73 -5.15 -0.67
C ALA A 276 6.66 -6.39 -0.70
N GLY A 277 7.90 -6.26 -1.17
CA GLY A 277 8.79 -7.43 -1.37
C GLY A 277 8.58 -8.16 -2.69
N GLY A 278 7.94 -7.51 -3.67
CA GLY A 278 7.53 -8.08 -4.95
C GLY A 278 6.56 -7.11 -5.63
N PRO A 279 5.78 -7.56 -6.63
CA PRO A 279 4.77 -6.71 -7.26
C PRO A 279 3.68 -6.28 -6.26
N ASN A 280 3.23 -5.03 -6.36
CA ASN A 280 2.15 -4.50 -5.52
C ASN A 280 0.77 -4.72 -6.17
N TRP A 281 -0.30 -4.26 -5.51
CA TRP A 281 -1.68 -4.51 -5.95
C TRP A 281 -2.03 -3.92 -7.32
N VAL A 282 -1.39 -2.82 -7.77
CA VAL A 282 -1.66 -2.25 -9.10
C VAL A 282 -0.91 -3.00 -10.21
N GLN A 283 0.28 -3.53 -9.91
CA GLN A 283 1.01 -4.42 -10.82
C GLN A 283 0.29 -5.78 -10.96
N GLU A 284 -0.28 -6.32 -9.87
CA GLU A 284 -1.09 -7.54 -9.89
C GLU A 284 -2.45 -7.34 -10.59
N LEU A 285 -3.13 -6.21 -10.36
CA LEU A 285 -4.42 -5.90 -10.99
C LEU A 285 -4.32 -5.71 -12.51
N THR A 286 -3.19 -5.19 -12.99
CA THR A 286 -2.94 -4.95 -14.42
C THR A 286 -2.21 -6.10 -15.13
N GLY A 287 -1.38 -6.85 -14.40
CA GLY A 287 -0.36 -7.72 -14.98
C GLY A 287 0.90 -6.98 -15.48
N CYS A 288 0.95 -5.64 -15.34
CA CYS A 288 2.06 -4.81 -15.80
C CYS A 288 3.16 -4.78 -14.74
N LYS A 289 3.98 -5.85 -14.70
CA LYS A 289 4.99 -6.08 -13.66
C LYS A 289 6.41 -5.64 -14.04
N GLU A 290 6.69 -5.44 -15.33
CA GLU A 290 8.00 -5.06 -15.87
C GLU A 290 7.89 -4.38 -17.24
N GLY A 291 8.95 -3.70 -17.67
CA GLY A 291 9.05 -3.11 -19.01
C GLY A 291 8.28 -1.78 -19.16
N HIS A 292 8.13 -1.30 -20.39
CA HIS A 292 7.44 -0.03 -20.62
C HIS A 292 5.93 -0.14 -20.30
N PRO A 293 5.34 0.80 -19.53
CA PRO A 293 3.92 0.82 -19.27
C PRO A 293 3.04 0.75 -20.52
N ARG A 294 3.50 1.34 -21.65
CA ARG A 294 2.75 1.37 -22.91
C ARG A 294 2.58 0.00 -23.58
N ASP A 295 3.46 -0.94 -23.32
CA ASP A 295 3.52 -2.25 -24.00
C ASP A 295 2.71 -3.32 -23.24
N CYS A 296 2.30 -3.02 -22.00
CA CYS A 296 1.38 -3.84 -21.22
C CYS A 296 -0.05 -3.81 -21.79
N GLU A 297 -0.73 -4.97 -21.79
CA GLU A 297 -2.15 -5.11 -22.17
C GLU A 297 -3.07 -4.13 -21.40
N LYS A 298 -2.73 -3.89 -20.13
CA LYS A 298 -3.34 -2.86 -19.28
C LYS A 298 -2.21 -1.93 -18.82
N GLN A 299 -2.04 -0.83 -19.54
CA GLN A 299 -0.95 0.12 -19.27
C GLN A 299 -1.07 0.76 -17.88
N LEU A 300 0.02 0.76 -17.11
CA LEU A 300 0.10 1.26 -15.73
C LEU A 300 1.02 2.48 -15.62
N TRP A 301 0.47 3.69 -15.64
CA TRP A 301 1.27 4.91 -15.41
C TRP A 301 1.18 5.34 -13.94
N GLY A 302 2.24 5.02 -13.19
CA GLY A 302 2.34 5.31 -11.77
C GLY A 302 2.83 6.73 -11.49
N PHE A 303 2.11 7.45 -10.63
CA PHE A 303 2.53 8.74 -10.04
C PHE A 303 2.59 8.69 -8.51
N ALA A 304 2.22 7.55 -7.91
CA ALA A 304 2.38 7.28 -6.48
C ALA A 304 3.84 7.40 -6.04
N TYR A 305 4.03 7.95 -4.83
CA TYR A 305 5.34 8.23 -4.24
C TYR A 305 5.41 7.66 -2.82
N ALA A 306 6.38 6.80 -2.52
CA ALA A 306 6.48 6.16 -1.21
C ALA A 306 6.73 7.18 -0.08
N GLY A 307 5.95 7.09 1.00
CA GLY A 307 5.98 8.10 2.06
C GLY A 307 5.43 9.46 1.61
N ALA A 308 4.37 9.48 0.78
CA ALA A 308 3.62 10.68 0.46
C ALA A 308 2.39 10.84 1.34
N ASP A 309 2.17 12.07 1.79
CA ASP A 309 0.93 12.55 2.39
C ASP A 309 0.03 13.18 1.34
N ILE A 310 -1.23 13.46 1.69
CA ILE A 310 -2.20 14.13 0.80
C ILE A 310 -1.70 15.53 0.42
N SER A 311 -1.28 16.32 1.40
CA SER A 311 -0.82 17.69 1.21
C SER A 311 0.30 18.06 2.19
N THR A 312 0.96 19.19 1.92
CA THR A 312 1.88 19.82 2.90
C THR A 312 1.20 20.85 3.83
N THR A 313 -0.13 20.90 3.88
CA THR A 313 -0.89 21.86 4.70
C THR A 313 -0.93 21.48 6.18
N PHE A 314 -1.04 20.18 6.48
CA PHE A 314 -1.25 19.67 7.84
C PHE A 314 -0.04 18.91 8.40
N VAL A 315 0.70 18.22 7.54
CA VAL A 315 1.91 17.46 7.89
C VAL A 315 3.09 17.91 7.01
N PRO A 316 4.32 17.99 7.53
CA PRO A 316 5.50 18.26 6.72
C PRO A 316 5.86 17.01 5.91
N LEU A 317 6.56 17.18 4.79
CA LEU A 317 7.07 16.04 4.04
C LEU A 317 8.08 15.23 4.88
N HIS A 318 7.90 13.92 4.94
CA HIS A 318 8.89 12.99 5.52
C HIS A 318 10.32 13.20 4.97
N TRP A 319 10.44 13.55 3.68
CA TRP A 319 11.71 13.83 3.02
C TRP A 319 11.58 15.00 2.04
N ASN A 320 12.66 15.76 1.84
CA ASN A 320 12.66 16.90 0.91
C ASN A 320 12.38 16.52 -0.56
N HIS A 321 12.57 15.24 -0.90
CA HIS A 321 12.34 14.65 -2.21
C HIS A 321 10.94 14.01 -2.36
N THR A 322 10.13 13.94 -1.30
CA THR A 322 8.78 13.38 -1.34
C THR A 322 7.84 14.26 -2.17
N ILE A 323 7.08 13.64 -3.07
CA ILE A 323 6.00 14.29 -3.81
C ILE A 323 4.66 14.01 -3.08
N SER A 324 4.10 15.02 -2.40
CA SER A 324 2.74 14.95 -1.82
C SER A 324 1.69 14.69 -2.92
N TYR A 325 0.57 14.06 -2.58
CA TYR A 325 -0.47 13.66 -3.53
C TYR A 325 -0.94 14.80 -4.45
N GLU A 326 -1.20 15.98 -3.88
CA GLU A 326 -1.53 17.20 -4.63
C GLU A 326 -0.49 17.54 -5.73
N LYS A 327 0.80 17.26 -5.47
CA LYS A 327 1.92 17.47 -6.39
C LYS A 327 2.08 16.31 -7.37
N GLN A 328 1.68 15.08 -7.02
CA GLN A 328 1.61 13.96 -7.97
C GLN A 328 0.58 14.27 -9.06
N ILE A 329 -0.60 14.78 -8.67
CA ILE A 329 -1.64 15.24 -9.61
C ILE A 329 -1.11 16.39 -10.48
N LYS A 330 -0.42 17.38 -9.89
CA LYS A 330 0.20 18.49 -10.64
C LYS A 330 1.29 18.01 -11.60
N GLN A 331 2.12 17.05 -11.19
CA GLN A 331 3.19 16.47 -12.00
C GLN A 331 2.60 15.78 -13.23
N TRP A 332 1.58 14.94 -13.03
CA TRP A 332 0.82 14.34 -14.13
C TRP A 332 0.21 15.40 -15.04
N ASP A 333 -0.50 16.39 -14.49
CA ASP A 333 -1.22 17.41 -15.29
C ASP A 333 -0.26 18.25 -16.16
N THR A 334 0.91 18.57 -15.62
CA THR A 334 1.91 19.43 -16.26
C THR A 334 2.76 18.68 -17.30
N TYR A 335 3.19 17.46 -16.99
CA TYR A 335 4.22 16.74 -17.76
C TYR A 335 3.72 15.43 -18.40
N GLY A 336 2.77 14.73 -17.78
CA GLY A 336 2.29 13.42 -18.26
C GLY A 336 1.04 13.47 -19.15
N LYS A 337 0.09 14.36 -18.85
CA LYS A 337 -1.25 14.40 -19.46
C LYS A 337 -1.26 14.56 -20.99
N SER A 338 -0.32 15.32 -21.56
CA SER A 338 -0.19 15.49 -23.01
C SER A 338 0.56 14.37 -23.72
N VAL A 339 1.19 13.47 -22.96
CA VAL A 339 2.07 12.39 -23.44
C VAL A 339 1.37 11.02 -23.36
N ILE A 340 0.59 10.80 -22.29
CA ILE A 340 -0.19 9.58 -22.07
C ILE A 340 -1.42 9.60 -22.98
N ASN A 341 -1.31 8.95 -24.14
CA ASN A 341 -2.41 8.79 -25.10
C ASN A 341 -3.43 7.73 -24.61
N ALA A 342 -4.36 8.14 -23.74
CA ALA A 342 -5.46 7.32 -23.25
C ALA A 342 -6.81 8.04 -23.41
N ASP A 343 -7.90 7.28 -23.56
CA ASP A 343 -9.26 7.82 -23.51
C ASP A 343 -9.64 8.07 -22.03
N PRO A 344 -9.77 9.33 -21.58
CA PRO A 344 -10.00 9.61 -20.16
C PRO A 344 -11.33 9.02 -19.65
N ALA A 345 -12.36 8.96 -20.51
CA ALA A 345 -13.69 8.51 -20.14
C ALA A 345 -13.78 6.99 -19.91
N LYS A 346 -12.87 6.20 -20.49
CA LYS A 346 -12.75 4.75 -20.26
C LYS A 346 -11.67 4.37 -19.26
N SER A 347 -10.68 5.23 -19.07
CA SER A 347 -9.59 5.02 -18.13
C SER A 347 -10.10 4.93 -16.70
N LEU A 348 -9.57 3.97 -15.92
CA LEU A 348 -9.67 3.97 -14.46
C LEU A 348 -8.51 4.79 -13.87
N VAL A 349 -8.84 5.66 -12.92
CA VAL A 349 -7.91 6.37 -12.05
C VAL A 349 -7.98 5.75 -10.66
N ALA A 350 -6.87 5.23 -10.15
CA ALA A 350 -6.79 4.71 -8.78
C ALA A 350 -6.11 5.68 -7.82
N SER A 351 -6.62 5.74 -6.60
CA SER A 351 -6.09 6.53 -5.51
C SER A 351 -6.03 5.70 -4.23
N TYR A 352 -4.83 5.54 -3.66
CA TYR A 352 -4.64 4.93 -2.34
C TYR A 352 -3.59 5.73 -1.57
N ILE A 353 -4.07 6.56 -0.64
CA ILE A 353 -3.34 7.60 0.08
C ILE A 353 -3.96 7.75 1.48
N GLY A 354 -3.26 8.42 2.40
CA GLY A 354 -3.73 8.64 3.77
C GLY A 354 -3.00 7.79 4.81
N ILE A 355 -2.17 6.82 4.41
CA ILE A 355 -1.47 5.93 5.35
C ILE A 355 -0.42 6.73 6.13
N ASN A 356 0.32 7.62 5.46
CA ASN A 356 1.29 8.49 6.14
C ASN A 356 0.57 9.57 6.95
N ASP A 357 -0.42 10.23 6.35
CA ASP A 357 -1.22 11.28 6.98
C ASP A 357 -1.76 10.85 8.35
N ILE A 358 -2.39 9.68 8.46
CA ILE A 358 -2.95 9.19 9.74
C ILE A 358 -1.87 8.76 10.75
N ASN A 359 -0.70 8.30 10.29
CA ASN A 359 0.41 7.92 11.17
C ASN A 359 1.10 9.17 11.76
N ASP A 360 1.30 10.22 10.96
CA ASP A 360 1.94 11.46 11.41
C ASP A 360 0.99 12.31 12.26
N MET A 361 -0.29 12.40 11.87
CA MET A 361 -1.32 13.03 12.71
C MET A 361 -1.63 12.21 13.96
N ALA A 362 -1.21 10.94 14.07
CA ALA A 362 -1.61 10.04 15.16
C ALA A 362 -1.36 10.62 16.56
N THR A 363 -0.32 11.43 16.72
CA THR A 363 0.09 12.01 18.02
C THR A 363 -0.25 13.50 18.17
N PHE A 364 -1.02 14.06 17.24
CA PHE A 364 -1.43 15.47 17.30
C PHE A 364 -2.32 15.75 18.52
N GLN A 365 -2.20 16.98 19.03
CA GLN A 365 -3.00 17.48 20.14
C GLN A 365 -4.06 18.43 19.58
N LEU A 366 -5.33 18.05 19.68
CA LEU A 366 -6.45 18.89 19.25
C LEU A 366 -6.63 20.09 20.21
N PRO A 367 -6.99 21.28 19.72
CA PRO A 367 -7.34 21.58 18.33
C PRO A 367 -6.12 21.85 17.42
N VAL A 368 -6.21 21.42 16.16
CA VAL A 368 -5.19 21.65 15.12
C VAL A 368 -5.76 22.62 14.09
N ASN A 369 -5.10 23.77 13.87
CA ASN A 369 -5.57 24.83 12.97
C ASN A 369 -7.03 25.28 13.22
N GLY A 370 -7.51 25.17 14.47
CA GLY A 370 -8.89 25.50 14.86
C GLY A 370 -9.91 24.36 14.69
N LEU A 371 -9.48 23.19 14.21
CA LEU A 371 -10.27 21.96 14.06
C LEU A 371 -10.21 21.18 15.39
N ASN A 372 -11.37 20.83 15.94
CA ASN A 372 -11.55 20.42 17.34
C ASN A 372 -11.77 18.91 17.51
N SER A 373 -11.94 18.18 16.41
CA SER A 373 -12.16 16.74 16.37
C SER A 373 -11.33 16.08 15.27
N TRP A 374 -11.07 14.77 15.41
CA TRP A 374 -10.42 13.98 14.36
C TRP A 374 -11.25 13.96 13.07
N GLU A 375 -12.59 13.98 13.17
CA GLU A 375 -13.47 14.04 12.02
C GLU A 375 -13.33 15.38 11.26
N GLU A 376 -13.28 16.50 11.96
CA GLU A 376 -12.99 17.82 11.36
C GLU A 376 -11.61 17.86 10.69
N LEU A 377 -10.57 17.37 11.38
CA LEU A 377 -9.20 17.35 10.86
C LEU A 377 -9.08 16.47 9.60
N TYR A 378 -9.55 15.23 9.66
CA TYR A 378 -9.49 14.33 8.51
C TYR A 378 -10.38 14.81 7.36
N THR A 379 -11.52 15.45 7.64
CA THR A 379 -12.36 16.05 6.59
C THR A 379 -11.61 17.17 5.86
N ALA A 380 -10.86 18.01 6.58
CA ALA A 380 -10.06 19.07 5.96
C ALA A 380 -8.90 18.51 5.12
N VAL A 381 -8.19 17.50 5.62
CA VAL A 381 -7.10 16.82 4.90
C VAL A 381 -7.63 16.11 3.64
N VAL A 382 -8.66 15.28 3.76
CA VAL A 382 -9.24 14.54 2.63
C VAL A 382 -9.89 15.50 1.61
N ALA A 383 -10.41 16.67 2.03
CA ALA A 383 -10.89 17.67 1.09
C ALA A 383 -9.79 18.18 0.14
N GLU A 384 -8.52 18.24 0.55
CA GLU A 384 -7.40 18.64 -0.33
C GLU A 384 -7.07 17.55 -1.37
N GLN A 385 -7.19 16.26 -1.02
CA GLN A 385 -7.09 15.14 -1.97
C GLN A 385 -8.11 15.31 -3.11
N PHE A 386 -9.37 15.58 -2.76
CA PHE A 386 -10.45 15.73 -3.74
C PHE A 386 -10.36 17.06 -4.51
N ALA A 387 -9.88 18.13 -3.87
CA ALA A 387 -9.59 19.41 -4.54
C ALA A 387 -8.48 19.27 -5.60
N ALA A 388 -7.47 18.41 -5.38
CA ALA A 388 -6.48 18.08 -6.39
C ALA A 388 -7.10 17.24 -7.53
N LEU A 389 -7.87 16.19 -7.21
CA LEU A 389 -8.52 15.29 -8.17
C LEU A 389 -9.50 15.97 -9.14
N GLU A 390 -10.05 17.13 -8.79
CA GLU A 390 -10.76 18.03 -9.73
C GLU A 390 -10.00 18.22 -11.04
N THR A 391 -8.67 18.28 -10.99
CA THR A 391 -7.79 18.44 -12.16
C THR A 391 -7.93 17.24 -13.11
N VAL A 392 -7.94 16.03 -12.55
CA VAL A 392 -8.08 14.77 -13.30
C VAL A 392 -9.49 14.63 -13.88
N TYR A 393 -10.52 14.99 -13.10
CA TYR A 393 -11.90 15.03 -13.60
C TYR A 393 -12.10 16.07 -14.74
N LYS A 394 -11.51 17.26 -14.62
CA LYS A 394 -11.57 18.32 -15.64
C LYS A 394 -10.83 17.94 -16.92
N ALA A 395 -9.81 17.07 -16.83
CA ALA A 395 -9.15 16.48 -17.99
C ALA A 395 -9.98 15.39 -18.72
N GLY A 396 -11.19 15.08 -18.22
CA GLY A 396 -12.13 14.16 -18.86
C GLY A 396 -12.25 12.78 -18.19
N HIS A 397 -11.51 12.50 -17.12
CA HIS A 397 -11.61 11.20 -16.44
C HIS A 397 -12.97 11.04 -15.74
N ARG A 398 -13.54 9.83 -15.81
CA ARG A 398 -14.87 9.52 -15.28
C ARG A 398 -14.96 8.30 -14.37
N ASN A 399 -13.94 7.46 -14.30
CA ASN A 399 -13.93 6.27 -13.46
C ASN A 399 -12.84 6.40 -12.40
N PHE A 400 -13.24 6.44 -11.13
CA PHE A 400 -12.34 6.63 -10.00
C PHE A 400 -12.47 5.47 -9.02
N LEU A 401 -11.34 4.87 -8.63
CA LEU A 401 -11.23 3.86 -7.59
C LEU A 401 -10.44 4.43 -6.42
N PHE A 402 -11.05 4.40 -5.24
CA PHE A 402 -10.46 4.80 -3.96
C PHE A 402 -10.31 3.56 -3.10
N LEU A 403 -9.14 3.36 -2.50
CA LEU A 403 -8.95 2.37 -1.44
C LEU A 403 -8.94 3.11 -0.10
N ASN A 404 -9.74 2.64 0.86
CA ASN A 404 -9.65 3.12 2.24
C ASN A 404 -8.42 2.52 2.94
N LEU A 405 -8.04 3.07 4.10
CA LEU A 405 -6.82 2.68 4.83
C LEU A 405 -6.81 1.17 5.17
N PRO A 406 -5.63 0.52 5.13
CA PRO A 406 -5.49 -0.86 5.58
C PRO A 406 -5.64 -0.95 7.12
N PRO A 407 -5.72 -2.16 7.71
CA PRO A 407 -5.77 -2.33 9.17
C PRO A 407 -4.40 -2.08 9.82
N LEU A 408 -4.01 -0.80 9.89
CA LEU A 408 -2.77 -0.34 10.51
C LEU A 408 -2.69 -0.70 12.00
N ASP A 409 -3.83 -0.84 12.67
CA ASP A 409 -3.99 -1.31 14.05
C ASP A 409 -3.63 -2.80 14.23
N LYS A 410 -3.48 -3.58 13.16
CA LYS A 410 -3.03 -4.99 13.20
C LYS A 410 -1.53 -5.18 12.92
N ASN A 411 -0.74 -4.13 12.73
CA ASN A 411 0.71 -4.27 12.49
C ASN A 411 1.43 -4.94 13.68
N PRO A 412 2.63 -5.54 13.49
CA PRO A 412 3.33 -6.29 14.55
C PRO A 412 3.54 -5.52 15.85
N ALA A 413 3.86 -4.22 15.78
CA ALA A 413 4.05 -3.40 16.97
C ALA A 413 2.73 -2.97 17.63
N SER A 414 1.61 -2.90 16.88
CA SER A 414 0.26 -2.71 17.44
C SER A 414 -0.29 -4.00 18.07
N GLN A 415 0.09 -5.18 17.58
CA GLN A 415 -0.19 -6.46 18.26
C GLN A 415 0.55 -6.55 19.61
N LEU A 416 1.80 -6.09 19.67
CA LEU A 416 2.59 -6.04 20.91
C LEU A 416 2.10 -4.94 21.88
N ASN A 417 1.61 -3.83 21.36
CA ASN A 417 1.04 -2.73 22.14
C ASN A 417 -0.29 -2.25 21.52
N PRO A 418 -1.45 -2.78 21.97
CA PRO A 418 -2.76 -2.36 21.47
C PRO A 418 -3.14 -0.90 21.75
N ALA A 419 -2.37 -0.18 22.57
CA ALA A 419 -2.52 1.27 22.77
C ALA A 419 -1.66 2.11 21.80
N ARG A 420 -0.93 1.46 20.87
CA ARG A 420 -0.19 2.14 19.79
C ARG A 420 -1.18 2.83 18.85
N LEU A 421 -0.82 4.03 18.41
CA LEU A 421 -1.60 4.82 17.46
C LEU A 421 -1.04 4.63 16.02
N PRO A 422 -1.86 4.82 14.97
CA PRO A 422 -3.29 5.18 15.00
C PRO A 422 -4.16 4.05 15.54
N SER A 423 -5.16 4.40 16.34
CA SER A 423 -6.10 3.42 16.91
C SER A 423 -7.13 2.97 15.87
N THR A 424 -7.78 1.83 16.14
CA THR A 424 -8.93 1.33 15.35
C THR A 424 -10.00 2.40 15.10
N ASP A 425 -10.29 3.24 16.10
CA ASP A 425 -11.29 4.30 15.96
C ASP A 425 -10.80 5.44 15.07
N MET A 426 -9.53 5.83 15.17
CA MET A 426 -8.94 6.84 14.26
C MET A 426 -8.99 6.36 12.80
N ILE A 427 -8.64 5.10 12.55
CA ILE A 427 -8.66 4.48 11.20
C ILE A 427 -10.10 4.44 10.67
N LYS A 428 -11.07 4.04 11.49
CA LYS A 428 -12.51 4.05 11.13
C LYS A 428 -13.03 5.45 10.86
N THR A 429 -12.65 6.46 11.64
CA THR A 429 -13.04 7.86 11.40
C THR A 429 -12.50 8.34 10.06
N PHE A 430 -11.21 8.12 9.76
CA PHE A 430 -10.61 8.48 8.48
C PHE A 430 -11.30 7.76 7.31
N ASN A 431 -11.52 6.45 7.42
CA ASN A 431 -12.20 5.66 6.38
C ASN A 431 -13.65 6.10 6.15
N SER A 432 -14.36 6.51 7.21
CA SER A 432 -15.70 7.10 7.12
C SER A 432 -15.67 8.44 6.36
N VAL A 433 -14.72 9.32 6.68
CA VAL A 433 -14.51 10.60 6.00
C VAL A 433 -14.18 10.42 4.52
N VAL A 434 -13.35 9.45 4.16
CA VAL A 434 -13.06 9.12 2.74
C VAL A 434 -14.35 8.72 2.02
N ASN A 435 -15.13 7.78 2.56
CA ASN A 435 -16.39 7.33 1.91
C ASN A 435 -17.43 8.46 1.81
N GLN A 436 -17.53 9.32 2.82
CA GLN A 436 -18.42 10.49 2.80
C GLN A 436 -17.96 11.54 1.78
N THR A 437 -16.65 11.81 1.66
CA THR A 437 -16.12 12.74 0.65
C THR A 437 -16.29 12.20 -0.76
N VAL A 438 -16.12 10.89 -0.98
CA VAL A 438 -16.41 10.24 -2.28
C VAL A 438 -17.89 10.37 -2.67
N LYS A 439 -18.81 10.22 -1.70
CA LYS A 439 -20.24 10.45 -1.93
C LYS A 439 -20.50 11.90 -2.38
N VAL A 440 -19.93 12.89 -1.69
CA VAL A 440 -20.07 14.32 -2.05
C VAL A 440 -19.45 14.62 -3.42
N PHE A 441 -18.30 14.02 -3.75
CA PHE A 441 -17.70 14.10 -5.08
C PHE A 441 -18.65 13.53 -6.15
N SER A 442 -19.26 12.37 -5.91
CA SER A 442 -20.24 11.77 -6.83
C SER A 442 -21.53 12.61 -6.97
N GLU A 443 -21.98 13.31 -5.93
CA GLU A 443 -23.10 14.27 -6.00
C GLU A 443 -22.77 15.46 -6.90
N LYS A 444 -21.53 15.95 -6.80
CA LYS A 444 -21.02 17.09 -7.58
C LYS A 444 -20.72 16.72 -9.04
N HIS A 445 -20.35 15.47 -9.29
CA HIS A 445 -19.93 14.94 -10.60
C HIS A 445 -20.81 13.74 -11.02
N PRO A 446 -22.09 13.97 -11.34
CA PRO A 446 -23.06 12.89 -11.61
C PRO A 446 -22.76 12.09 -12.88
N ASP A 447 -21.92 12.60 -13.78
CA ASP A 447 -21.41 11.90 -14.98
C ASP A 447 -20.19 11.00 -14.67
N SER A 448 -19.73 10.95 -13.42
CA SER A 448 -18.64 10.08 -12.96
C SER A 448 -19.13 8.85 -12.19
N THR A 449 -18.40 7.75 -12.30
CA THR A 449 -18.49 6.59 -11.39
C THR A 449 -17.35 6.67 -10.39
N ALA A 450 -17.69 6.76 -9.10
CA ALA A 450 -16.72 6.71 -8.02
C ALA A 450 -16.90 5.43 -7.18
N LEU A 451 -15.82 4.71 -6.93
CA LEU A 451 -15.80 3.40 -6.30
C LEU A 451 -14.92 3.47 -5.04
N VAL A 452 -15.42 3.02 -3.89
CA VAL A 452 -14.61 2.86 -2.68
C VAL A 452 -14.49 1.39 -2.36
N PHE A 453 -13.26 0.86 -2.36
CA PHE A 453 -12.96 -0.47 -1.86
C PHE A 453 -12.66 -0.42 -0.36
N ASP A 454 -13.28 -1.32 0.41
CA ASP A 454 -13.10 -1.43 1.85
C ASP A 454 -11.91 -2.35 2.17
N THR A 455 -10.71 -1.82 1.94
CA THR A 455 -9.43 -2.44 2.22
C THR A 455 -9.29 -2.82 3.69
N TYR A 456 -9.76 -1.97 4.61
CA TYR A 456 -9.72 -2.25 6.05
C TYR A 456 -10.43 -3.55 6.39
N SER A 457 -11.70 -3.67 6.00
CA SER A 457 -12.52 -4.84 6.35
C SER A 457 -12.06 -6.10 5.60
N TRP A 458 -11.68 -5.97 4.32
CA TRP A 458 -11.18 -7.10 3.54
C TRP A 458 -9.87 -7.65 4.11
N LEU A 459 -8.86 -6.79 4.32
CA LEU A 459 -7.57 -7.24 4.88
C LEU A 459 -7.69 -7.67 6.34
N THR A 460 -8.64 -7.14 7.11
CA THR A 460 -9.02 -7.68 8.42
C THR A 460 -9.53 -9.11 8.30
N GLN A 461 -10.41 -9.42 7.35
CA GLN A 461 -10.86 -10.80 7.13
C GLN A 461 -9.71 -11.72 6.70
N VAL A 462 -8.83 -11.27 5.81
CA VAL A 462 -7.64 -12.05 5.38
C VAL A 462 -6.73 -12.33 6.58
N PHE A 463 -6.43 -11.31 7.39
CA PHE A 463 -5.60 -11.44 8.60
C PHE A 463 -6.23 -12.40 9.62
N ASP A 464 -7.53 -12.25 9.92
CA ASP A 464 -8.21 -13.06 10.94
C ASP A 464 -8.42 -14.52 10.49
N ASN A 465 -8.24 -14.81 9.19
CA ASN A 465 -8.33 -16.15 8.59
C ASN A 465 -7.03 -16.57 7.88
N ALA A 466 -5.88 -16.04 8.31
CA ALA A 466 -4.60 -16.06 7.57
C ALA A 466 -4.21 -17.42 6.98
N ALA A 467 -4.38 -18.50 7.74
CA ALA A 467 -4.04 -19.87 7.32
C ALA A 467 -4.84 -20.34 6.08
N SER A 468 -6.10 -19.89 5.93
CA SER A 468 -6.92 -20.17 4.74
C SER A 468 -6.43 -19.46 3.48
N TYR A 469 -5.61 -18.41 3.66
CA TYR A 469 -4.95 -17.64 2.62
C TYR A 469 -3.46 -17.96 2.48
N GLY A 470 -2.98 -19.06 3.10
CA GLY A 470 -1.58 -19.52 2.98
C GLY A 470 -0.57 -18.77 3.87
N PHE A 471 -1.00 -17.91 4.79
CA PHE A 471 -0.10 -17.25 5.74
C PHE A 471 0.11 -18.11 6.98
N THR A 472 1.38 -18.37 7.30
CA THR A 472 1.79 -19.05 8.55
C THR A 472 2.25 -18.05 9.61
N ASN A 473 2.51 -16.78 9.24
CA ASN A 473 2.92 -15.73 10.17
C ASN A 473 2.21 -14.39 9.93
N THR A 474 1.51 -13.91 10.96
CA THR A 474 0.85 -12.59 11.00
C THR A 474 1.41 -11.65 12.08
N SER A 475 2.34 -12.10 12.93
CA SER A 475 2.73 -11.39 14.16
C SER A 475 4.11 -10.72 14.10
N TYR A 476 4.95 -11.06 13.12
CA TYR A 476 6.23 -10.41 12.88
C TYR A 476 6.60 -10.48 11.39
N PHE A 477 7.74 -9.87 11.03
CA PHE A 477 8.31 -9.90 9.68
C PHE A 477 9.74 -10.45 9.73
N CYS A 478 10.27 -10.92 8.60
CA CYS A 478 11.66 -11.37 8.48
C CYS A 478 12.64 -10.20 8.74
N PRO A 479 13.57 -10.26 9.71
CA PRO A 479 14.51 -9.15 9.94
C PRO A 479 15.37 -8.83 8.70
N SER A 480 15.69 -9.85 7.91
CA SER A 480 16.47 -9.76 6.66
C SER A 480 15.61 -9.57 5.41
N TYR A 481 14.37 -9.06 5.52
CA TYR A 481 13.43 -8.92 4.40
C TYR A 481 13.96 -8.17 3.15
N LYS A 482 15.01 -7.35 3.30
CA LYS A 482 15.67 -6.63 2.19
C LYS A 482 16.82 -7.39 1.52
N ALA A 483 17.25 -8.54 2.05
CA ALA A 483 18.34 -9.32 1.45
C ALA A 483 17.99 -9.70 0.00
N TRP A 484 18.98 -9.61 -0.89
CA TRP A 484 18.78 -9.65 -2.34
C TRP A 484 18.31 -11.02 -2.87
N ASP A 485 18.54 -12.06 -2.08
CA ASP A 485 18.23 -13.46 -2.36
C ASP A 485 17.18 -14.05 -1.40
N ILE A 486 16.56 -13.25 -0.51
CA ILE A 486 15.66 -13.75 0.55
C ILE A 486 14.49 -14.58 -0.01
N ASP A 487 14.02 -14.30 -1.23
CA ASP A 487 12.96 -15.09 -1.90
C ASP A 487 13.35 -16.57 -2.08
N THR A 488 14.63 -16.87 -2.26
CA THR A 488 15.16 -18.24 -2.44
C THR A 488 16.03 -18.75 -1.29
N ASN A 489 16.60 -17.85 -0.49
CA ASN A 489 17.57 -18.15 0.57
C ASN A 489 17.09 -17.74 1.97
N TYR A 490 15.79 -17.49 2.17
CA TYR A 490 15.17 -17.13 3.45
C TYR A 490 15.65 -17.96 4.65
N ALA A 491 15.87 -19.26 4.45
CA ALA A 491 16.30 -20.19 5.49
C ALA A 491 17.69 -19.86 6.06
N ALA A 492 18.62 -19.34 5.25
CA ALA A 492 19.95 -18.93 5.73
C ALA A 492 19.88 -17.71 6.67
N TYR A 493 18.81 -16.92 6.58
CA TYR A 493 18.52 -15.77 7.44
C TYR A 493 17.63 -16.12 8.64
N GLY A 494 17.28 -17.41 8.82
CA GLY A 494 16.34 -17.85 9.86
C GLY A 494 14.90 -17.40 9.62
N CYS A 495 14.56 -17.00 8.39
CA CYS A 495 13.20 -16.65 7.98
C CYS A 495 12.50 -17.87 7.34
N GLN A 496 11.18 -17.79 7.22
CA GLN A 496 10.35 -18.66 6.37
C GLN A 496 10.19 -18.00 4.97
N PRO A 497 9.54 -18.62 3.97
CA PRO A 497 9.30 -17.97 2.68
C PRO A 497 8.57 -16.62 2.87
N ILE A 498 9.00 -15.56 2.18
CA ILE A 498 8.36 -14.22 2.30
C ILE A 498 6.87 -14.29 1.95
N TYR A 499 6.51 -15.14 0.99
CA TYR A 499 5.13 -15.45 0.59
C TYR A 499 4.22 -15.91 1.76
N GLU A 500 4.77 -16.54 2.80
CA GLU A 500 4.00 -17.03 3.96
C GLU A 500 3.85 -15.99 5.10
N TYR A 501 4.55 -14.86 5.03
CA TYR A 501 4.33 -13.74 5.97
C TYR A 501 3.19 -12.85 5.47
N PHE A 502 2.37 -12.34 6.40
CA PHE A 502 1.43 -11.26 6.11
C PHE A 502 2.15 -9.88 6.06
N TRP A 503 3.12 -9.65 6.94
CA TRP A 503 3.86 -8.39 7.03
C TRP A 503 5.24 -8.52 6.38
N TYR A 504 5.53 -7.62 5.43
CA TYR A 504 6.86 -7.49 4.82
C TYR A 504 7.83 -6.76 5.74
N ASN A 505 7.33 -5.73 6.43
CA ASN A 505 8.08 -4.94 7.42
C ASN A 505 7.12 -4.36 8.48
N SER A 506 7.59 -3.39 9.28
CA SER A 506 6.83 -2.77 10.37
C SER A 506 5.56 -2.00 9.97
N GLY A 507 5.40 -1.64 8.69
CA GLY A 507 4.25 -0.87 8.19
C GLY A 507 3.63 -1.36 6.87
N HIS A 508 4.22 -2.36 6.22
CA HIS A 508 3.78 -2.84 4.89
C HIS A 508 3.48 -4.33 4.89
N ILE A 509 2.44 -4.70 4.16
CA ILE A 509 2.03 -6.08 3.88
C ILE A 509 2.89 -6.69 2.75
N THR A 510 2.95 -8.02 2.66
CA THR A 510 3.73 -8.71 1.61
C THR A 510 3.04 -8.66 0.24
N TYR A 511 3.82 -8.93 -0.82
CA TYR A 511 3.33 -9.05 -2.19
C TYR A 511 2.22 -10.09 -2.34
N HIS A 512 2.22 -11.17 -1.56
CA HIS A 512 1.12 -12.14 -1.53
C HIS A 512 -0.19 -11.54 -0.95
N VAL A 513 -0.13 -10.70 0.09
CA VAL A 513 -1.32 -9.96 0.55
C VAL A 513 -1.77 -8.94 -0.50
N HIS A 514 -0.83 -8.28 -1.20
CA HIS A 514 -1.16 -7.39 -2.32
C HIS A 514 -1.80 -8.12 -3.51
N GLU A 515 -1.41 -9.37 -3.78
CA GLU A 515 -2.05 -10.23 -4.79
C GLU A 515 -3.50 -10.54 -4.40
N ILE A 516 -3.73 -10.98 -3.15
CA ILE A 516 -5.08 -11.25 -2.61
C ILE A 516 -5.94 -9.97 -2.63
N LEU A 517 -5.34 -8.81 -2.34
CA LEU A 517 -6.00 -7.51 -2.48
C LEU A 517 -6.38 -7.22 -3.93
N ALA A 518 -5.46 -7.38 -4.89
CA ALA A 518 -5.70 -7.15 -6.30
C ALA A 518 -6.78 -8.08 -6.88
N GLN A 519 -6.77 -9.36 -6.50
CA GLN A 519 -7.80 -10.34 -6.85
C GLN A 519 -9.18 -9.88 -6.36
N LYS A 520 -9.31 -9.43 -5.11
CA LYS A 520 -10.59 -8.96 -4.57
C LYS A 520 -11.05 -7.62 -5.14
N VAL A 521 -10.12 -6.69 -5.39
CA VAL A 521 -10.39 -5.43 -6.10
C VAL A 521 -10.89 -5.73 -7.51
N LYS A 522 -10.30 -6.68 -8.23
CA LYS A 522 -10.77 -7.13 -9.56
C LYS A 522 -12.19 -7.72 -9.50
N GLU A 523 -12.49 -8.58 -8.54
CA GLU A 523 -13.85 -9.09 -8.31
C GLU A 523 -14.84 -7.95 -8.06
N PHE A 524 -14.49 -6.99 -7.20
CA PHE A 524 -15.31 -5.82 -6.90
C PHE A 524 -15.56 -4.96 -8.15
N LEU A 525 -14.54 -4.69 -8.96
CA LEU A 525 -14.65 -3.94 -10.22
C LEU A 525 -15.56 -4.67 -11.23
N VAL A 526 -15.45 -5.99 -11.34
CA VAL A 526 -16.35 -6.82 -12.17
C VAL A 526 -17.79 -6.76 -11.64
N GLN A 527 -18.01 -6.88 -10.33
CA GLN A 527 -19.34 -6.84 -9.70
C GLN A 527 -20.00 -5.47 -9.80
N LYS A 528 -19.22 -4.39 -9.72
CA LYS A 528 -19.67 -2.99 -9.80
C LYS A 528 -19.67 -2.43 -11.22
N SER A 529 -19.29 -3.23 -12.21
CA SER A 529 -19.55 -2.96 -13.63
C SER A 529 -21.05 -2.89 -13.89
N ALA A 530 -21.47 -2.09 -14.86
CA ALA A 530 -22.87 -1.96 -15.23
C ALA A 530 -23.47 -3.30 -15.67
N SER A 531 -24.37 -3.83 -14.85
CA SER A 531 -25.22 -4.94 -15.22
C SER A 531 -26.21 -4.51 -16.29
N GLY A 532 -25.99 -4.96 -17.53
CA GLY A 532 -27.06 -4.99 -18.52
C GLY A 532 -28.23 -5.80 -17.98
N CYS A 533 -29.40 -5.17 -17.91
CA CYS A 533 -30.74 -5.75 -17.76
C CYS A 533 -30.94 -6.94 -16.78
N GLY A 534 -31.58 -6.66 -15.64
CA GLY A 534 -32.67 -7.54 -15.15
C GLY A 534 -32.33 -8.78 -14.31
N GLY A 535 -31.08 -8.99 -13.88
CA GLY A 535 -30.73 -10.10 -12.99
C GLY A 535 -31.10 -9.85 -11.51
N LYS A 536 -32.17 -10.47 -11.00
CA LYS A 536 -32.65 -10.36 -9.59
C LYS A 536 -31.73 -10.97 -8.51
N ASN A 537 -30.50 -11.36 -8.86
CA ASN A 537 -29.51 -11.96 -7.94
C ASN A 537 -28.16 -11.24 -8.04
N GLN A 538 -28.14 -9.93 -7.81
CA GLN A 538 -26.90 -9.25 -7.43
C GLN A 538 -26.70 -9.40 -5.93
N THR A 539 -25.82 -10.33 -5.54
CA THR A 539 -25.17 -10.27 -4.23
C THR A 539 -24.47 -8.93 -4.12
N LEU A 540 -24.92 -8.08 -3.19
CA LEU A 540 -24.20 -6.86 -2.81
C LEU A 540 -22.77 -7.25 -2.45
N SER A 541 -21.80 -6.63 -3.12
CA SER A 541 -20.39 -6.79 -2.74
C SER A 541 -20.21 -6.26 -1.32
N ALA A 542 -19.76 -7.11 -0.39
CA ALA A 542 -19.57 -6.72 1.00
C ALA A 542 -18.34 -5.80 1.21
N TRP A 543 -17.50 -5.64 0.19
CA TRP A 543 -16.15 -5.07 0.30
C TRP A 543 -16.01 -3.70 -0.38
N GLY A 544 -17.11 -2.94 -0.51
CA GLY A 544 -17.04 -1.58 -1.05
C GLY A 544 -18.36 -0.99 -1.53
N THR A 545 -18.32 0.30 -1.85
CA THR A 545 -19.45 1.11 -2.33
C THR A 545 -19.19 1.60 -3.76
N ARG A 546 -20.25 1.69 -4.59
CA ARG A 546 -20.23 2.38 -5.88
C ARG A 546 -21.19 3.55 -5.83
N TRP A 547 -20.73 4.73 -6.21
CA TRP A 547 -21.49 5.97 -6.22
C TRP A 547 -21.64 6.51 -7.65
N ILE A 548 -22.87 6.88 -8.01
CA ILE A 548 -23.20 7.65 -9.22
C ILE A 548 -24.23 8.71 -8.82
N GLY A 549 -23.95 10.00 -9.10
CA GLY A 549 -24.86 11.09 -8.71
C GLY A 549 -25.23 11.10 -7.22
N GLY A 550 -24.30 10.67 -6.35
CA GLY A 550 -24.52 10.55 -4.90
C GLY A 550 -25.34 9.35 -4.42
N LYS A 551 -25.82 8.51 -5.34
CA LYS A 551 -26.58 7.30 -4.99
C LYS A 551 -25.65 6.10 -4.95
N SER A 552 -25.74 5.32 -3.89
CA SER A 552 -25.06 4.02 -3.81
C SER A 552 -25.77 2.98 -4.67
N THR A 553 -24.98 2.11 -5.29
CA THR A 553 -25.39 0.97 -6.13
C THR A 553 -24.49 -0.23 -5.82
#